data_AF-A0AAF0EC17-F1
#
_entry.id   AF-A0AAF0EC17-F1
#
_cell.length_a   1.000
_cell.length_b   1.000
_cell.length_c   1.000
_cell.angle_alpha   90.00
_cell.angle_beta   90.00
_cell.angle_gamma   90.00
#
_symmetry.space_group_name_H-M   'P 1'
#
loop_
_entity.id
_entity.type
_entity.pdbx_description
1 polymer ?
#
loop_
_entity_poly.entity_id
_entity_poly.type
_entity_poly.pdbx_seq_one_letter_code
_entity_poly.pdbx_strand_id
1 'polypeptide(L)'
;MFATRVARYVPTAIRANATKFMRTKRTTDIAGLEIHPDPLPELESLYTKTLGVLASLPTSAVFRQSSEAVTQQRLSIVRASMTENSRRNAYASEAAIDNVVKELDSGLIEEILDQAHDEFHLATKMIDWKPYVPAPPGQWKGFSMKEAAGEGL
;
A
#
# COMPACT_ATOMS: atom_id res chain seq x y z
N MET A 1 47.31 34.93 -40.76
CA MET A 1 46.14 34.03 -40.79
C MET A 1 45.81 33.65 -39.36
N PHE A 2 44.75 34.18 -38.76
CA PHE A 2 44.27 33.72 -37.46
C PHE A 2 42.75 33.56 -37.53
N ALA A 3 42.29 32.31 -37.47
CA ALA A 3 40.89 31.95 -37.56
C ALA A 3 40.30 31.87 -36.14
N THR A 4 39.42 32.80 -35.80
CA THR A 4 38.65 32.77 -34.55
C THR A 4 37.44 31.85 -34.68
N ARG A 5 37.53 30.67 -34.06
CA ARG A 5 36.42 29.72 -33.98
C ARG A 5 35.51 30.13 -32.82
N VAL A 6 34.34 30.67 -33.13
CA VAL A 6 33.32 31.01 -32.11
C VAL A 6 32.59 29.72 -31.72
N ALA A 7 32.93 29.19 -30.55
CA ALA A 7 32.18 28.09 -29.95
C ALA A 7 30.85 28.65 -29.40
N ARG A 8 29.72 28.31 -30.03
CA ARG A 8 28.39 28.59 -29.45
C ARG A 8 28.11 27.55 -28.38
N TYR A 9 28.12 27.97 -27.12
CA TYR A 9 27.63 27.16 -26.01
C TYR A 9 26.10 27.14 -26.07
N VAL A 10 25.51 25.97 -26.32
CA VAL A 10 24.06 25.75 -26.21
C VAL A 10 23.81 25.00 -24.91
N PRO A 11 23.29 25.63 -23.86
CA PRO A 11 22.95 24.92 -22.64
C PRO A 11 21.77 23.98 -22.91
N THR A 12 22.02 22.68 -22.95
CA THR A 12 20.95 21.67 -22.88
C THR A 12 20.50 21.56 -21.43
N ALA A 13 19.63 22.47 -20.99
CA ALA A 13 18.96 22.34 -19.70
C ALA A 13 17.93 21.20 -19.80
N ILE A 14 18.29 20.03 -19.26
CA ILE A 14 17.31 18.97 -18.98
C ILE A 14 16.40 19.53 -17.90
N ARG A 15 15.19 19.96 -18.27
CA ARG A 15 14.18 20.41 -17.32
C ARG A 15 13.77 19.20 -16.49
N ALA A 16 14.23 19.14 -15.24
CA ALA A 16 13.76 18.13 -14.29
C ALA A 16 12.23 18.23 -14.22
N ASN A 17 11.56 17.10 -14.43
CA ASN A 17 10.11 17.03 -14.35
C ASN A 17 9.73 17.16 -12.87
N ALA A 18 9.25 18.34 -12.47
CA ALA A 18 8.90 18.60 -11.07
C ALA A 18 7.77 17.64 -10.65
N THR A 19 7.87 17.06 -9.46
CA THR A 19 6.78 16.28 -8.86
C THR A 19 5.55 17.18 -8.78
N LYS A 20 4.48 16.78 -9.47
CA LYS A 20 3.23 17.54 -9.47
C LYS A 20 2.58 17.34 -8.10
N PHE A 21 2.55 18.40 -7.29
CA PHE A 21 1.89 18.36 -5.99
C PHE A 21 0.37 18.39 -6.21
N MET A 22 -0.30 17.27 -5.96
CA MET A 22 -1.73 17.06 -6.19
C MET A 22 -2.54 17.18 -4.89
N ARG A 23 -2.07 18.02 -3.97
CA ARG A 23 -2.69 18.29 -2.67
C ARG A 23 -2.84 19.79 -2.42
N THR A 24 -3.88 20.14 -1.68
CA THR A 24 -4.12 21.48 -1.14
C THR A 24 -3.95 21.52 0.38
N LYS A 25 -4.08 20.38 1.07
CA LYS A 25 -3.75 20.26 2.49
C LYS A 25 -2.27 20.59 2.75
N ARG A 26 -2.01 21.24 3.90
CA ARG A 26 -0.67 21.67 4.34
C ARG A 26 -0.09 20.80 5.45
N THR A 27 -0.94 20.26 6.32
CA THR A 27 -0.58 19.33 7.41
C THR A 27 -1.61 18.21 7.49
N THR A 28 -1.19 17.06 8.01
CA THR A 28 -2.06 15.93 8.40
C THR A 28 -2.60 16.09 9.83
N ASP A 29 -2.06 17.06 10.59
CA ASP A 29 -2.29 17.29 12.02
C ASP A 29 -1.89 16.11 12.93
N ILE A 30 -1.10 15.17 12.41
CA ILE A 30 -0.51 14.05 13.14
C ILE A 30 1.01 14.22 13.16
N ALA A 31 1.62 14.15 14.34
CA ALA A 31 3.06 14.30 14.49
C ALA A 31 3.79 13.12 13.84
N GLY A 32 4.77 13.42 12.98
CA GLY A 32 5.57 12.41 12.27
C GLY A 32 4.93 11.85 11.00
N LEU A 33 3.71 12.28 10.65
CA LEU A 33 3.03 11.85 9.42
C LEU A 33 3.07 12.97 8.36
N GLU A 34 3.99 12.85 7.41
CA GLU A 34 4.16 13.85 6.34
C GLU A 34 3.09 13.72 5.25
N ILE A 35 2.73 14.83 4.61
CA ILE A 35 1.80 14.80 3.49
C ILE A 35 2.46 14.19 2.26
N HIS A 36 1.79 13.20 1.68
CA HIS A 36 2.18 12.65 0.41
C HIS A 36 1.68 13.53 -0.77
N PRO A 37 2.54 13.90 -1.74
CA PRO A 37 2.20 14.82 -2.82
C PRO A 37 1.16 14.28 -3.80
N ASP A 38 1.10 12.97 -4.01
CA ASP A 38 0.13 12.31 -4.91
C ASP A 38 -0.16 10.87 -4.44
N PRO A 39 -1.03 10.67 -3.42
CA PRO A 39 -1.18 9.38 -2.75
C PRO A 39 -1.96 8.32 -3.54
N LEU A 40 -2.90 8.72 -4.41
CA LEU A 40 -3.79 7.77 -5.08
C LEU A 40 -3.04 6.85 -6.06
N PRO A 41 -2.15 7.35 -6.94
CA PRO A 41 -1.36 6.48 -7.81
C PRO A 41 -0.38 5.59 -7.03
N GLU A 42 0.15 6.08 -5.91
CA GLU A 42 1.04 5.28 -5.06
C GLU A 42 0.26 4.12 -4.42
N LEU A 43 -0.95 4.37 -3.90
CA LEU A 43 -1.83 3.32 -3.38
C LEU A 43 -2.17 2.27 -4.46
N GLU A 44 -2.50 2.69 -5.69
CA GLU A 44 -2.73 1.75 -6.79
C GLU A 44 -1.48 0.88 -7.05
N SER A 45 -0.31 1.51 -7.12
CA SER A 45 0.99 0.84 -7.31
C SER A 45 1.28 -0.16 -6.17
N LEU A 46 1.05 0.23 -4.92
CA LEU A 46 1.28 -0.66 -3.77
C LEU A 46 0.31 -1.84 -3.75
N TYR A 47 -1.00 -1.60 -3.92
CA TYR A 47 -1.97 -2.69 -3.93
C TYR A 47 -1.73 -3.69 -5.06
N THR A 48 -1.36 -3.21 -6.26
CA THR A 48 -1.02 -4.11 -7.37
C THR A 48 0.24 -4.92 -7.10
N LYS A 49 1.28 -4.33 -6.48
CA LYS A 49 2.47 -5.05 -6.02
C LYS A 49 2.12 -6.09 -4.94
N THR A 50 1.30 -5.73 -3.96
CA THR A 50 0.86 -6.64 -2.89
C THR A 50 0.10 -7.84 -3.46
N LEU A 51 -0.82 -7.62 -4.41
CA LEU A 51 -1.49 -8.73 -5.11
C LEU A 51 -0.51 -9.64 -5.85
N GLY A 52 0.55 -9.08 -6.43
CA GLY A 52 1.63 -9.85 -7.04
C GLY A 52 2.38 -10.74 -6.05
N VAL A 53 2.67 -10.23 -4.85
CA VAL A 53 3.33 -10.99 -3.77
C VAL A 53 2.40 -12.10 -3.24
N LEU A 54 1.13 -11.78 -2.98
CA LEU A 54 0.12 -12.72 -2.50
C LEU A 54 -0.09 -13.88 -3.47
N ALA A 55 0.06 -13.65 -4.78
CA ALA A 55 -0.05 -14.70 -5.80
C ALA A 55 0.98 -15.84 -5.64
N SER A 56 2.13 -15.58 -4.99
CA SER A 56 3.14 -16.60 -4.70
C SER A 56 2.80 -17.54 -3.53
N LEU A 57 1.85 -17.14 -2.66
CA LEU A 57 1.40 -17.95 -1.53
C LEU A 57 0.41 -19.04 -2.01
N PRO A 58 0.26 -20.17 -1.30
CA PRO A 58 -0.71 -21.19 -1.72
C PRO A 58 -2.16 -20.69 -1.60
N THR A 59 -3.03 -21.07 -2.54
CA THR A 59 -4.46 -20.66 -2.56
C THR A 59 -5.25 -21.16 -1.36
N SER A 60 -4.79 -22.22 -0.69
CA SER A 60 -5.40 -22.74 0.54
C SER A 60 -5.04 -21.92 1.79
N ALA A 61 -4.07 -21.01 1.72
CA ALA A 61 -3.71 -20.19 2.87
C ALA A 61 -4.82 -19.16 3.14
N VAL A 62 -5.39 -19.21 4.35
CA VAL A 62 -6.43 -18.28 4.79
C VAL A 62 -5.94 -16.83 4.71
N PHE A 63 -4.70 -16.57 5.11
CA PHE A 63 -4.06 -15.25 4.99
C PHE A 63 -4.11 -14.70 3.56
N ARG A 64 -3.78 -15.53 2.56
CA ARG A 64 -3.82 -15.11 1.15
C ARG A 64 -5.24 -14.71 0.76
N GLN A 65 -6.23 -15.54 1.07
CA GLN A 65 -7.63 -15.29 0.72
C GLN A 65 -8.16 -14.00 1.35
N SER A 66 -7.88 -13.77 2.64
CA SER A 66 -8.31 -12.57 3.35
C SER A 66 -7.62 -11.32 2.82
N SER A 67 -6.29 -11.35 2.66
CA SER A 67 -5.53 -10.18 2.19
C SER A 67 -5.82 -9.86 0.72
N GLU A 68 -6.04 -10.86 -0.15
CA GLU A 68 -6.45 -10.63 -1.54
C GLU A 68 -7.82 -9.96 -1.60
N ALA A 69 -8.81 -10.44 -0.84
CA ALA A 69 -10.16 -9.87 -0.83
C ALA A 69 -10.16 -8.40 -0.40
N VAL A 70 -9.47 -8.09 0.71
CA VAL A 70 -9.36 -6.71 1.22
C VAL A 70 -8.60 -5.83 0.22
N THR A 71 -7.46 -6.29 -0.30
CA THR A 71 -6.64 -5.51 -1.22
C THR A 71 -7.38 -5.22 -2.54
N GLN A 72 -8.12 -6.20 -3.07
CA GLN A 72 -8.93 -6.01 -4.28
C GLN A 72 -10.06 -5.01 -4.08
N GLN A 73 -10.76 -5.07 -2.93
CA GLN A 73 -11.78 -4.08 -2.58
C GLN A 73 -11.19 -2.68 -2.46
N ARG A 74 -10.06 -2.52 -1.76
CA ARG A 74 -9.41 -1.21 -1.61
C ARG A 74 -8.94 -0.66 -2.97
N LEU A 75 -8.37 -1.53 -3.81
CA LEU A 75 -7.93 -1.17 -5.16
C LEU A 75 -9.09 -0.72 -6.06
N SER A 76 -10.26 -1.38 -5.97
CA SER A 76 -11.42 -1.00 -6.78
C SER A 76 -11.96 0.38 -6.40
N ILE A 77 -11.97 0.70 -5.09
CA ILE A 77 -12.36 2.03 -4.57
C ILE A 77 -11.38 3.11 -5.06
N VAL A 78 -10.08 2.87 -4.95
CA VAL A 78 -9.05 3.82 -5.44
C VAL A 78 -9.18 4.06 -6.94
N ARG A 79 -9.37 3.00 -7.74
CA ARG A 79 -9.55 3.14 -9.19
C ARG A 79 -10.84 3.87 -9.56
N ALA A 80 -11.92 3.66 -8.81
CA ALA A 80 -13.20 4.33 -9.04
C ALA A 80 -13.12 5.84 -8.77
N SER A 81 -12.34 6.27 -7.78
CA SER A 81 -12.13 7.68 -7.47
C SER A 81 -11.10 8.37 -8.38
N MET A 82 -10.17 7.59 -8.96
CA MET A 82 -9.17 8.07 -9.90
C MET A 82 -9.76 8.33 -11.29
N THR A 83 -10.31 9.52 -11.48
CA THR A 83 -10.81 10.00 -12.77
C THR A 83 -9.77 10.87 -13.50
N GLU A 84 -9.96 11.09 -14.80
CA GLU A 84 -9.11 12.01 -15.56
C GLU A 84 -9.09 13.44 -14.97
N ASN A 85 -10.20 13.86 -14.35
CA ASN A 85 -10.29 15.16 -13.69
C ASN A 85 -9.43 15.25 -12.42
N SER A 86 -9.42 14.21 -11.59
CA SER A 86 -8.62 14.22 -10.35
C SER A 86 -7.12 14.26 -10.65
N ARG A 87 -6.67 13.72 -11.79
CA ARG A 87 -5.26 13.81 -12.24
C ARG A 87 -4.85 15.17 -12.80
N ARG A 88 -5.80 16.04 -13.14
CA ARG A 88 -5.50 17.35 -13.75
C ARG A 88 -5.31 18.46 -12.74
N ASN A 89 -6.10 18.50 -11.67
CA ASN A 89 -6.08 19.62 -10.72
C ASN A 89 -6.11 19.14 -9.26
N ALA A 90 -5.48 19.91 -8.36
CA ALA A 90 -5.33 19.56 -6.95
C ALA A 90 -6.66 19.55 -6.18
N TYR A 91 -7.62 20.42 -6.53
CA TYR A 91 -8.93 20.47 -5.86
C TYR A 91 -9.78 19.21 -6.12
N ALA A 92 -9.78 18.72 -7.36
CA ALA A 92 -10.45 17.48 -7.76
C ALA A 92 -9.70 16.25 -7.25
N SER A 93 -8.37 16.33 -7.10
CA SER A 93 -7.57 15.31 -6.41
C SER A 93 -7.99 15.19 -4.95
N GLU A 94 -8.12 16.30 -4.22
CA GLU A 94 -8.57 16.28 -2.82
C GLU A 94 -10.00 15.74 -2.68
N ALA A 95 -10.93 16.12 -3.57
CA ALA A 95 -12.27 15.54 -3.57
C ALA A 95 -12.25 14.01 -3.84
N ALA A 96 -11.36 13.53 -4.70
CA ALA A 96 -11.18 12.09 -4.92
C ALA A 96 -10.58 11.39 -3.69
N ILE A 97 -9.61 12.03 -3.02
CA ILE A 97 -9.01 11.54 -1.77
C ILE A 97 -10.07 11.46 -0.67
N ASP A 98 -10.88 12.50 -0.49
CA ASP A 98 -11.97 12.51 0.50
C ASP A 98 -12.98 11.38 0.25
N ASN A 99 -13.31 11.10 -1.02
CA ASN A 99 -14.16 9.97 -1.37
C ASN A 99 -13.51 8.63 -1.00
N VAL A 100 -12.21 8.44 -1.28
CA VAL A 100 -11.50 7.20 -0.90
C VAL A 100 -11.47 7.03 0.60
N VAL A 101 -11.11 8.08 1.34
CA VAL A 101 -11.07 8.08 2.81
C VAL A 101 -12.43 7.71 3.39
N LYS A 102 -13.50 8.30 2.84
CA LYS A 102 -14.87 8.03 3.27
C LYS A 102 -15.32 6.59 2.99
N GLU A 103 -15.03 6.06 1.79
CA GLU A 103 -15.44 4.70 1.42
C GLU A 103 -14.60 3.62 2.13
N LEU A 104 -13.35 3.91 2.47
CA LEU A 104 -12.48 2.99 3.20
C LEU A 104 -12.64 3.06 4.72
N ASP A 105 -13.08 4.19 5.25
CA ASP A 105 -13.33 4.43 6.68
C ASP A 105 -12.18 3.92 7.59
N SER A 106 -10.94 4.23 7.19
CA SER A 106 -9.71 3.65 7.78
C SER A 106 -8.68 4.71 8.18
N GLY A 107 -9.11 5.94 8.49
CA GLY A 107 -8.23 7.06 8.85
C GLY A 107 -7.91 7.99 7.68
N LEU A 108 -6.80 8.74 7.80
CA LEU A 108 -6.31 9.64 6.74
C LEU A 108 -5.71 8.86 5.57
N ILE A 109 -5.59 9.51 4.40
CA ILE A 109 -5.02 8.86 3.21
C ILE A 109 -3.55 8.48 3.41
N GLU A 110 -2.79 9.28 4.19
CA GLU A 110 -1.41 8.99 4.54
C GLU A 110 -1.30 7.76 5.46
N GLU A 111 -2.20 7.61 6.44
CA GLU A 111 -2.23 6.41 7.30
C GLU A 111 -2.59 5.15 6.50
N ILE A 112 -3.52 5.28 5.54
CA ILE A 112 -3.88 4.18 4.64
C ILE A 112 -2.70 3.79 3.74
N LEU A 113 -1.86 4.76 3.35
CA LEU A 113 -0.64 4.51 2.60
C LEU A 113 0.39 3.73 3.43
N ASP A 114 0.59 4.12 4.70
CA ASP A 114 1.46 3.40 5.63
C ASP A 114 0.96 1.97 5.88
N GLN A 115 -0.35 1.78 6.07
CA GLN A 115 -0.96 0.45 6.18
C GLN A 115 -0.71 -0.40 4.92
N ALA A 116 -0.79 0.20 3.73
CA ALA A 116 -0.54 -0.51 2.47
C ALA A 116 0.93 -0.94 2.35
N HIS A 117 1.87 -0.11 2.80
CA HIS A 117 3.28 -0.45 2.91
C HIS A 117 3.52 -1.59 3.91
N ASP A 118 2.94 -1.50 5.10
CA ASP A 118 3.05 -2.53 6.13
C ASP A 118 2.50 -3.87 5.65
N GLU A 119 1.34 -3.87 4.97
CA GLU A 119 0.76 -5.10 4.40
C GLU A 119 1.66 -5.69 3.31
N PHE A 120 2.25 -4.85 2.44
CA PHE A 120 3.22 -5.31 1.44
C PHE A 120 4.45 -5.96 2.09
N HIS A 121 5.01 -5.32 3.13
CA HIS A 121 6.14 -5.85 3.88
C HIS A 121 5.79 -7.13 4.63
N LEU A 122 4.62 -7.19 5.24
CA LEU A 122 4.10 -8.39 5.91
C LEU A 122 3.94 -9.53 4.91
N ALA A 123 3.26 -9.30 3.78
CA ALA A 123 3.07 -10.30 2.73
C ALA A 123 4.40 -10.87 2.23
N THR A 124 5.43 -10.02 2.12
CA THR A 124 6.78 -10.46 1.75
C THR A 124 7.37 -11.40 2.81
N LYS A 125 7.25 -11.07 4.11
CA LYS A 125 7.72 -11.93 5.21
C LYS A 125 6.97 -13.25 5.31
N MET A 126 5.69 -13.27 4.93
CA MET A 126 4.84 -14.46 5.01
C MET A 126 5.29 -15.59 4.07
N ILE A 127 6.03 -15.25 3.01
CA ILE A 127 6.69 -16.22 2.12
C ILE A 127 7.71 -17.06 2.91
N ASP A 128 8.50 -16.40 3.77
CA ASP A 128 9.52 -17.06 4.57
C ASP A 128 8.92 -17.76 5.80
N TRP A 129 7.94 -17.12 6.46
CA TRP A 129 7.36 -17.62 7.72
C TRP A 129 6.42 -18.81 7.54
N LYS A 130 5.76 -18.95 6.38
CA LYS A 130 4.87 -20.07 6.04
C LYS A 130 3.88 -20.48 7.15
N PRO A 131 3.08 -19.55 7.70
CA PRO A 131 2.19 -19.86 8.84
C PRO A 131 1.01 -20.76 8.47
N TYR A 132 0.80 -21.03 7.19
CA TYR A 132 -0.22 -21.96 6.71
C TYR A 132 0.15 -23.44 6.93
N VAL A 133 1.34 -23.74 7.45
CA VAL A 133 1.75 -25.10 7.80
C VAL A 133 1.08 -25.50 9.12
N PRO A 134 0.35 -26.63 9.17
CA PRO A 134 -0.31 -27.07 10.39
C PRO A 134 0.72 -27.45 11.46
N ALA A 135 0.36 -27.19 12.73
CA ALA A 135 1.18 -27.60 13.86
C ALA A 135 1.19 -29.13 14.04
N PRO A 136 2.22 -29.70 14.68
CA PRO A 136 2.28 -31.12 15.00
C PRO A 136 1.08 -31.59 15.83
N PRO A 137 0.62 -32.86 15.65
CA PRO A 137 -0.50 -33.39 16.40
C PRO A 137 -0.18 -33.39 17.90
N GLY A 138 -1.09 -32.87 18.72
CA GLY A 138 -0.94 -32.81 20.17
C GLY A 138 -0.24 -31.55 20.71
N GLN A 139 0.33 -30.68 19.87
CA GLN A 139 1.05 -29.47 20.29
C GLN A 139 0.18 -28.46 21.04
N TRP A 140 -1.08 -28.29 20.63
CA TRP A 140 -2.03 -27.32 21.20
C TRP A 140 -3.12 -27.99 22.05
N LYS A 141 -2.78 -29.08 22.73
CA LYS A 141 -3.69 -29.65 23.75
C LYS A 141 -3.72 -28.73 24.97
N GLY A 142 -4.86 -28.09 25.19
CA GLY A 142 -5.11 -27.33 26.41
C GLY A 142 -5.13 -28.23 27.64
N PHE A 143 -4.79 -27.68 28.79
CA PHE A 143 -4.88 -28.40 30.06
C PHE A 143 -6.35 -28.77 30.37
N SER A 144 -6.62 -30.06 30.56
CA SER A 144 -7.93 -30.59 30.94
C SER A 144 -7.89 -31.15 32.36
N MET A 145 -8.72 -30.60 33.25
CA MET A 145 -8.82 -31.08 34.64
C MET A 145 -9.38 -32.50 34.73
N LYS A 146 -10.25 -32.92 33.80
CA LYS A 146 -10.78 -34.29 33.75
C LYS A 146 -9.70 -35.31 33.39
N GLU A 147 -8.82 -34.97 32.45
CA GLU A 147 -7.66 -35.80 32.11
C GLU A 147 -6.63 -35.80 33.24
N ALA A 148 -6.41 -34.65 33.91
CA ALA A 148 -5.49 -34.55 35.04
C ALA A 148 -5.97 -35.31 36.29
N ALA A 149 -7.29 -35.43 36.50
CA ALA A 149 -7.90 -36.20 37.58
C ALA A 149 -7.98 -37.71 37.29
N GLY A 150 -7.55 -38.16 36.11
CA GLY A 150 -7.63 -39.57 35.70
C GLY A 150 -9.04 -40.04 35.34
N GLU A 151 -9.98 -39.11 35.13
CA GLU A 151 -11.36 -39.39 34.72
C GLU A 151 -11.57 -39.31 33.20
N GLY A 152 -10.51 -38.98 32.46
CA GLY A 152 -10.47 -39.12 31.00
C GLY A 152 -10.11 -40.55 30.63
N LEU A 153 -10.97 -41.19 29.82
CA LEU A 153 -10.84 -42.55 29.24
C LEU A 153 -9.40 -43.04 29.01
#